data_AF-A0A550D432-F1
#
_entry.id   AF-A0A550D432-F1
#
_cell.length_a   1.000
_cell.length_b   1.000
_cell.length_c   1.000
_cell.angle_alpha   90.00
_cell.angle_beta   90.00
_cell.angle_gamma   90.00
#
_symmetry.space_group_name_H-M   'P 1'
#
loop_
_entity.id
_entity.type
_entity.pdbx_description
1 polymer ?
#
loop_
_entity_poly.entity_id
_entity_poly.type
_entity_poly.pdbx_seq_one_letter_code
_entity_poly.pdbx_strand_id
1 'polypeptide(L)' 'MMNVKLVSYTKDGEKVIAIAAKMSRSRKGWEHHEKDMSDEEIETWIRDAIIHGYWSVLEHSVYTFS' A
#
# COMPACT_ATOMS: atom_id res chain seq x y z
N MET A 1 -4.05 15.56 29.01
CA MET A 1 -3.09 14.77 28.22
C MET A 1 -3.86 14.25 27.00
N MET A 2 -3.36 14.46 25.79
CA MET A 2 -4.05 13.99 24.58
C MET A 2 -3.87 12.47 24.49
N ASN A 3 -4.97 11.72 24.45
CA ASN A 3 -4.96 10.27 24.27
C ASN A 3 -5.33 10.00 22.81
N VAL A 4 -4.46 9.32 22.08
CA VAL A 4 -4.68 8.96 20.67
C VAL A 4 -4.58 7.45 20.56
N LYS A 5 -5.63 6.81 20.05
CA LYS A 5 -5.67 5.36 19.89
C LYS A 5 -5.98 4.99 18.45
N LEU A 6 -5.19 4.10 17.85
CA LEU A 6 -5.54 3.46 16.59
C LEU A 6 -6.75 2.54 16.82
N VAL A 7 -7.89 2.86 16.21
CA VAL A 7 -9.14 2.10 16.38
C VAL A 7 -9.47 1.22 15.19
N SER A 8 -8.95 1.54 14.01
CA SER A 8 -9.13 0.75 12.79
C SER A 8 -8.03 1.05 11.78
N TYR A 9 -7.68 0.08 10.94
CA TYR A 9 -6.74 0.23 9.85
C TYR A 9 -7.06 -0.72 8.69
N THR A 10 -6.65 -0.36 7.48
CA THR A 10 -6.64 -1.29 6.34
C THR A 10 -5.65 -2.42 6.61
N LYS A 11 -6.16 -3.64 6.77
CA LYS A 11 -5.31 -4.82 6.91
C LYS A 11 -4.41 -4.96 5.67
N ASP A 12 -3.13 -5.25 5.90
CA ASP A 12 -2.12 -5.39 4.85
C ASP A 12 -2.01 -4.15 3.94
N GLY A 13 -2.26 -2.96 4.51
CA GLY A 13 -2.34 -1.70 3.76
C GLY A 13 -1.11 -1.38 2.89
N GLU A 14 0.10 -1.70 3.36
CA GLU A 14 1.34 -1.53 2.58
C GLU A 14 1.32 -2.39 1.31
N LYS A 15 0.88 -3.64 1.42
CA LYS A 15 0.73 -4.55 0.29
C LYS A 15 -0.34 -4.05 -0.69
N VAL A 16 -1.47 -3.54 -0.19
CA VAL A 16 -2.52 -2.94 -1.01
C VAL A 16 -1.97 -1.76 -1.83
N ILE A 17 -1.20 -0.86 -1.19
CA ILE A 17 -0.55 0.27 -1.86
C ILE A 17 0.43 -0.22 -2.93
N ALA A 18 1.29 -1.19 -2.59
CA ALA A 18 2.31 -1.70 -3.50
C ALA A 18 1.70 -2.39 -4.73
N ILE A 19 0.66 -3.21 -4.55
CA ILE A 19 -0.06 -3.83 -5.67
C ILE A 19 -0.69 -2.75 -6.54
N ALA A 20 -1.39 -1.76 -5.95
CA ALA A 20 -1.99 -0.66 -6.70
C ALA A 20 -0.95 0.12 -7.52
N ALA A 21 0.22 0.40 -6.96
CA ALA A 21 1.35 1.03 -7.67
C ALA A 21 1.82 0.17 -8.86
N LYS A 22 2.01 -1.14 -8.64
CA LYS A 22 2.49 -2.08 -9.65
C LYS A 22 1.47 -2.33 -10.77
N MET A 23 0.17 -2.29 -10.48
CA MET A 23 -0.89 -2.59 -11.45
C MET A 23 -0.86 -1.71 -12.70
N SER A 24 -0.41 -0.45 -12.59
CA SER A 24 -0.28 0.45 -13.73
C SER A 24 0.88 0.09 -14.69
N ARG A 25 1.75 -0.83 -14.28
CA ARG A 25 2.96 -1.23 -15.03
C ARG A 25 3.09 -2.74 -15.20
N SER A 26 2.19 -3.53 -14.63
CA SER A 26 2.24 -4.99 -14.66
C SER A 26 1.42 -5.59 -15.78
N ARG A 27 1.88 -6.70 -16.33
CA ARG A 27 1.08 -7.59 -17.19
C ARG A 27 0.29 -8.63 -16.39
N LYS A 28 0.50 -8.71 -15.07
CA LYS A 28 -0.14 -9.67 -14.17
C LYS A 28 -1.19 -8.96 -13.30
N GLY A 29 -2.29 -9.65 -13.03
CA GLY A 29 -3.43 -9.13 -12.27
C GLY A 29 -3.22 -9.09 -10.76
N TRP A 30 -4.24 -8.61 -10.05
CA TRP A 30 -4.25 -8.44 -8.60
C TRP A 30 -3.94 -9.74 -7.86
N GLU A 31 -4.64 -10.83 -8.19
CA GLU A 31 -4.55 -12.10 -7.48
C GLU A 31 -3.13 -12.69 -7.51
N HIS A 32 -2.40 -12.43 -8.61
CA HIS A 32 -1.02 -12.85 -8.71
C HIS A 32 -0.13 -12.10 -7.71
N HIS A 33 -0.22 -10.77 -7.67
CA HIS A 33 0.61 -9.98 -6.76
C HIS A 33 0.19 -10.17 -5.30
N GLU A 34 -1.10 -10.35 -5.04
CA GLU A 34 -1.59 -10.68 -3.71
C GLU A 34 -1.00 -12.00 -3.19
N LYS A 35 -0.80 -12.99 -4.06
CA LYS A 35 -0.21 -14.27 -3.66
C LYS A 35 1.31 -14.24 -3.58
N ASP A 36 1.96 -13.59 -4.54
CA ASP A 36 3.37 -13.83 -4.85
C ASP A 36 4.30 -12.62 -4.55
N MET A 37 3.76 -11.43 -4.23
CA MET A 37 4.56 -10.25 -3.92
C MET A 37 5.28 -10.40 -2.57
N SER A 38 6.61 -10.27 -2.58
CA SER A 38 7.45 -10.32 -1.38
C SER A 38 7.50 -8.96 -0.67
N ASP A 39 7.96 -8.95 0.58
CA ASP A 39 8.11 -7.74 1.38
C ASP A 39 9.12 -6.75 0.75
N GLU A 40 10.19 -7.24 0.15
CA GLU A 40 11.16 -6.40 -0.57
C GLU A 40 10.53 -5.74 -1.81
N GLU A 41 9.65 -6.46 -2.50
CA GLU A 41 8.91 -5.90 -3.62
C GLU A 41 7.87 -4.87 -3.15
N ILE A 42 7.20 -5.10 -2.01
CA ILE A 42 6.29 -4.13 -1.38
C ILE A 42 7.04 -2.82 -1.12
N GLU A 43 8.19 -2.88 -0.44
CA GLU A 43 9.00 -1.70 -0.15
C GLU A 43 9.43 -0.98 -1.43
N THR A 44 9.86 -1.73 -2.44
CA THR A 44 10.28 -1.19 -3.74
C THR A 44 9.19 -0.35 -4.39
N TRP A 45 7.95 -0.86 -4.45
CA TRP A 45 6.84 -0.16 -5.10
C TRP A 45 6.29 1.01 -4.29
N ILE A 46 6.32 0.93 -2.96
CA ILE A 46 5.98 2.09 -2.10
C ILE A 46 7.00 3.20 -2.30
N ARG A 47 8.30 2.89 -2.29
CA ARG A 47 9.37 3.87 -2.54
C ARG A 47 9.28 4.48 -3.94
N ASP A 48 9.04 3.66 -4.97
CA ASP A 48 8.86 4.14 -6.34
C ASP A 48 7.71 5.14 -6.44
N ALA A 49 6.56 4.83 -5.81
CA ALA A 49 5.40 5.71 -5.80
C ALA A 49 5.69 7.05 -5.12
N ILE A 50 6.42 7.05 -4.00
CA ILE A 50 6.81 8.27 -3.27
C ILE A 50 7.79 9.11 -4.10
N ILE A 51 8.84 8.49 -4.66
CA ILE A 51 9.90 9.19 -5.41
C ILE A 51 9.34 9.86 -6.67
N HIS A 52 8.39 9.22 -7.34
CA HIS A 52 7.82 9.71 -8.60
C HIS A 52 6.51 10.50 -8.44
N GLY A 53 5.99 10.62 -7.21
CA GLY A 53 4.81 11.41 -6.92
C GLY A 53 3.47 10.77 -7.30
N TYR A 54 3.39 9.44 -7.32
CA TYR A 54 2.15 8.70 -7.59
C TYR A 54 1.32 8.57 -6.31
N TRP A 55 0.83 9.69 -5.80
CA TRP A 55 0.21 9.74 -4.47
C TRP A 55 -1.14 9.04 -4.39
N SER A 56 -1.86 8.91 -5.50
CA SER A 56 -3.21 8.31 -5.53
C SER A 56 -3.25 6.90 -4.96
N VAL A 57 -2.16 6.12 -5.10
CA VAL A 57 -2.12 4.75 -4.56
C VAL A 57 -2.02 4.72 -3.04
N LEU A 58 -1.51 5.79 -2.40
CA LEU A 58 -1.43 5.88 -0.94
C LEU A 58 -2.81 6.04 -0.30
N GLU A 59 -3.79 6.55 -1.05
CA GLU A 59 -5.17 6.74 -0.59
C GLU A 59 -5.90 5.40 -0.36
N HIS A 60 -5.33 4.28 -0.80
CA HIS A 60 -5.92 2.95 -0.68
C HIS A 60 -5.72 2.31 0.71
N SER A 61 -4.92 2.94 1.59
CA SER A 61 -4.73 2.49 2.98
C SER A 61 -5.20 3.57 3.95
N VAL A 62 -6.09 3.20 4.87
CA VAL A 62 -6.76 4.13 5.78
C VAL A 62 -6.46 3.73 7.22
N TYR A 63 -6.21 4.74 8.06
CA TYR A 63 -6.00 4.58 9.50
C TYR A 63 -6.95 5.51 10.25
N THR A 64 -7.65 4.97 11.25
CA THR A 64 -8.62 5.72 12.05
C THR A 64 -8.13 5.82 13.48
N PHE A 65 -8.12 7.04 14.03
CA PHE A 65 -7.69 7.31 15.40
C PHE A 65 -8.84 7.96 16.21
N SER A 66 -8.95 7.60 17.49
CA SER A 66 -9.84 8.25 18.48
C SER A 66 -9.06 9.06 19.48
#